data_AF-K0NG77-F1
#
_entry.id   AF-K0NG77-F1
#
_cell.length_a   1.000
_cell.length_b   1.000
_cell.length_c   1.000
_cell.angle_alpha   90.00
_cell.angle_beta   90.00
_cell.angle_gamma   90.00
#
_symmetry.space_group_name_H-M   'P 1'
#
loop_
_entity.id
_entity.type
_entity.pdbx_description
1 polymer ?
#
loop_
_entity_poly.entity_id
_entity_poly.type
_entity_poly.pdbx_seq_one_letter_code
_entity_poly.pdbx_strand_id
1 'polypeptide(L)'
;MFKKSILTITVLIFSIVSFSMAFAYQGPDGNKRKGKYTYRKVFKACAAAGMIESATPSISPADKTMGQWKNIFENKTFDEFKCTDNWAALSDTDILDIYSYFYHHASDSPTPAKCQ
;
A
#
# COMPACT_ATOMS: atom_id res chain seq x y z
N MET A 1 31.90 40.23 -13.46
CA MET A 1 30.99 39.26 -14.13
C MET A 1 30.80 37.98 -13.30
N PHE A 2 31.86 37.48 -12.65
CA PHE A 2 31.82 36.30 -11.75
C PHE A 2 30.71 36.29 -10.68
N LYS A 3 30.48 37.41 -9.97
CA LYS A 3 29.44 37.48 -8.92
C LYS A 3 28.01 37.30 -9.43
N LYS A 4 27.73 37.77 -10.66
CA LYS A 4 26.41 37.60 -11.30
C LYS A 4 26.22 36.15 -11.74
N SER A 5 27.24 35.53 -12.31
CA SER A 5 27.23 34.10 -12.68
C SER A 5 27.07 33.18 -11.47
N ILE A 6 27.74 33.46 -10.34
CA ILE A 6 27.57 32.72 -9.09
C ILE A 6 26.11 32.83 -8.61
N LEU A 7 25.53 34.03 -8.61
CA LEU A 7 24.14 34.23 -8.19
C LEU A 7 23.14 33.49 -9.10
N THR A 8 23.42 33.42 -10.40
CA THR A 8 22.54 32.72 -11.36
C THR A 8 22.63 31.21 -11.20
N ILE A 9 23.83 30.68 -10.95
CA ILE A 9 24.07 29.26 -10.70
C ILE A 9 23.41 28.83 -9.39
N THR A 10 23.49 29.63 -8.32
CA THR A 10 22.85 29.30 -7.04
C THR A 10 21.33 29.25 -7.13
N VAL A 11 20.70 30.17 -7.89
CA VAL A 11 19.25 30.16 -8.12
C VAL A 11 18.83 28.96 -8.97
N LEU A 12 19.62 28.58 -9.97
CA LEU A 12 19.37 27.40 -10.81
C LEU A 12 19.47 26.09 -10.02
N ILE A 13 20.42 26.00 -9.09
CA ILE A 13 20.57 24.81 -8.24
C ILE A 13 19.37 24.70 -7.27
N PHE A 14 18.95 25.81 -6.65
CA PHE A 14 17.80 25.82 -5.73
C PHE A 14 16.47 25.45 -6.40
N SER A 15 16.26 25.81 -7.67
CA SER A 15 15.04 25.45 -8.41
C SER A 15 14.99 23.95 -8.76
N ILE A 16 16.13 23.28 -8.93
CA ILE A 16 16.19 21.84 -9.22
C ILE A 16 15.88 21.00 -7.98
N VAL A 17 16.31 21.41 -6.78
CA VAL A 17 16.05 20.65 -5.53
C VAL A 17 14.57 20.70 -5.11
N SER A 18 13.82 21.71 -5.59
CA SER A 18 12.41 21.88 -5.23
C SER A 18 11.47 20.93 -6.00
N PHE A 19 11.94 20.33 -7.10
CA PHE A 19 11.14 19.42 -7.94
C PHE A 19 11.28 17.93 -7.57
N SER A 20 12.28 17.57 -6.77
CA SER A 20 12.56 16.17 -6.42
C SER A 20 11.65 15.60 -5.32
N MET A 21 10.88 16.42 -4.61
CA MET A 21 9.95 15.94 -3.56
C MET A 21 8.58 15.52 -4.09
N ALA A 22 8.24 15.85 -5.34
CA ALA A 22 6.93 15.53 -5.91
C ALA A 22 6.77 14.06 -6.34
N PHE A 23 7.86 13.30 -6.45
CA PHE A 23 7.85 11.92 -6.98
C PHE A 23 8.08 10.83 -5.91
N ALA A 24 8.33 11.20 -4.65
CA ALA A 24 8.69 10.23 -3.61
C ALA A 24 7.49 9.48 -2.99
N TYR A 25 6.26 9.74 -3.43
CA TYR A 25 5.05 9.11 -2.89
C TYR A 25 4.32 8.23 -3.92
N GLN A 26 5.06 7.62 -4.85
CA GLN A 26 4.52 6.51 -5.62
C GLN A 26 4.42 5.30 -4.68
N GLY A 27 3.22 5.08 -4.17
CA GLY A 27 2.85 3.86 -3.46
C GLY A 27 3.06 2.60 -4.33
N PRO A 28 2.70 1.43 -3.82
CA PRO A 28 2.76 0.17 -4.57
C PRO A 28 2.10 0.25 -5.95
N ASP A 29 2.84 -0.11 -6.98
CA ASP A 29 2.38 -0.16 -8.37
C ASP A 29 1.67 -1.49 -8.70
N GLY A 30 0.70 -1.85 -7.85
CA GLY A 30 -0.15 -3.03 -8.03
C GLY A 30 -1.52 -2.68 -8.63
N ASN A 31 -2.23 -3.67 -9.16
CA ASN A 31 -3.60 -3.52 -9.60
C ASN A 31 -4.58 -3.54 -8.41
N LYS A 32 -4.86 -2.36 -7.85
CA LYS A 32 -5.81 -2.19 -6.73
C LYS A 32 -7.19 -2.83 -6.94
N ARG A 33 -7.70 -2.89 -8.19
CA ARG A 33 -8.99 -3.53 -8.48
C ARG A 33 -8.88 -5.03 -8.29
N LYS A 34 -7.82 -5.64 -8.83
CA LYS A 34 -7.54 -7.07 -8.65
C LYS A 34 -7.28 -7.38 -7.17
N GLY A 35 -6.47 -6.57 -6.50
CA GLY A 35 -6.17 -6.69 -5.07
C GLY A 35 -7.40 -6.81 -4.17
N LYS A 36 -8.40 -5.94 -4.37
CA LYS A 36 -9.67 -6.02 -3.64
C LYS A 36 -10.38 -7.37 -3.78
N TYR A 37 -10.43 -7.91 -5.00
CA TYR A 37 -11.09 -9.20 -5.25
C TYR A 37 -10.26 -10.36 -4.72
N THR A 38 -8.94 -10.34 -4.91
CA THR A 38 -8.03 -11.36 -4.38
C THR A 38 -8.11 -11.42 -2.86
N TYR A 39 -8.07 -10.27 -2.17
CA TYR A 39 -8.20 -10.20 -0.71
C TYR A 39 -9.50 -10.86 -0.21
N ARG A 40 -10.64 -10.50 -0.81
CA ARG A 40 -11.94 -11.10 -0.47
C ARG A 40 -11.98 -12.60 -0.76
N LYS A 41 -11.33 -13.06 -1.83
CA LYS A 41 -11.26 -14.48 -2.20
C LYS A 41 -10.46 -15.27 -1.17
N VAL A 42 -9.33 -14.74 -0.71
CA VAL A 42 -8.50 -15.35 0.34
C VAL A 42 -9.30 -15.53 1.63
N PHE A 43 -9.97 -14.47 2.10
CA PHE A 43 -10.82 -14.56 3.29
C PHE A 43 -11.94 -15.59 3.16
N LYS A 44 -12.64 -15.61 2.01
CA LYS A 44 -13.66 -16.64 1.75
C LYS A 44 -13.09 -18.05 1.76
N ALA A 45 -11.90 -18.26 1.19
CA ALA A 45 -11.23 -19.56 1.19
C ALA A 45 -10.85 -19.98 2.62
N CYS A 46 -10.35 -19.05 3.45
CA CYS A 46 -10.05 -19.34 4.85
C CYS A 46 -11.30 -19.67 5.66
N ALA A 47 -12.40 -18.96 5.46
CA ALA A 47 -13.65 -19.22 6.15
C ALA A 47 -14.21 -20.60 5.74
N ALA A 48 -14.13 -20.94 4.46
CA ALA A 48 -14.51 -22.27 3.97
C ALA A 48 -13.61 -23.39 4.52
N ALA A 49 -12.33 -23.10 4.78
CA ALA A 49 -11.39 -24.00 5.42
C ALA A 49 -11.52 -24.06 6.95
N GLY A 50 -12.44 -23.29 7.55
CA GLY A 50 -12.65 -23.24 9.00
C GLY A 50 -11.56 -22.51 9.79
N MET A 51 -10.66 -21.78 9.13
CA MET A 51 -9.57 -21.03 9.77
C MET A 51 -10.01 -19.70 10.38
N ILE A 52 -11.14 -19.16 9.89
CA ILE A 52 -11.75 -17.94 10.41
C ILE A 52 -13.26 -18.11 10.49
N GLU A 53 -13.90 -17.49 11.48
CA GLU A 53 -15.34 -17.66 11.73
C GLU A 53 -16.24 -16.95 10.71
N SER A 54 -15.72 -15.93 10.03
CA SER A 54 -16.48 -15.11 9.09
C SER A 54 -15.82 -15.04 7.72
N ALA A 55 -16.63 -15.21 6.68
CA ALA A 55 -16.23 -14.96 5.29
C ALA A 55 -16.06 -13.47 4.98
N THR A 56 -16.48 -12.58 5.90
CA THR A 56 -16.27 -11.15 5.81
C THR A 56 -14.90 -10.80 6.41
N PRO A 57 -14.04 -10.06 5.68
CA PRO A 57 -12.77 -9.63 6.23
C PRO A 57 -12.93 -8.79 7.48
N SER A 58 -12.29 -9.22 8.58
CA SER A 58 -12.26 -8.46 9.83
C SER A 58 -11.34 -7.25 9.74
N ILE A 59 -10.37 -7.29 8.83
CA ILE A 59 -9.40 -6.21 8.57
C ILE A 59 -9.84 -5.43 7.34
N SER A 60 -10.00 -4.14 7.50
CA SER A 60 -10.28 -3.16 6.45
C SER A 60 -9.01 -2.37 6.11
N PRO A 61 -8.82 -1.94 4.85
CA PRO A 61 -7.76 -1.00 4.49
C PRO A 61 -7.72 0.25 5.37
N ALA A 62 -8.88 0.74 5.84
CA ALA A 62 -8.95 1.94 6.67
C ALA A 62 -8.55 1.71 8.14
N ASP A 63 -8.20 0.49 8.54
CA ASP A 63 -7.80 0.20 9.93
C ASP A 63 -6.39 0.73 10.25
N LYS A 64 -5.57 0.99 9.23
CA LYS A 64 -4.19 1.45 9.38
C LYS A 64 -3.83 2.50 8.33
N THR A 65 -2.72 3.20 8.58
CA THR A 65 -2.14 4.19 7.66
C THR A 65 -1.37 3.54 6.51
N MET A 66 -1.13 4.29 5.45
CA MET A 66 -0.30 3.92 4.30
C MET A 66 1.07 3.39 4.75
N GLY A 67 1.71 4.07 5.70
CA GLY A 67 3.02 3.67 6.24
C GLY A 67 2.96 2.39 7.09
N GLN A 68 1.88 2.18 7.84
CA GLN A 68 1.68 0.93 8.59
C GLN A 68 1.45 -0.25 7.64
N TRP A 69 0.66 -0.06 6.59
CA TRP A 69 0.48 -1.09 5.56
C TRP A 69 1.77 -1.41 4.82
N LYS A 70 2.56 -0.40 4.46
CA LYS A 70 3.88 -0.59 3.87
C LYS A 70 4.72 -1.56 4.70
N ASN A 71 4.84 -1.29 6.01
CA ASN A 71 5.61 -2.14 6.90
C ASN A 71 5.08 -3.59 6.96
N ILE A 72 3.76 -3.77 6.95
CA ILE A 72 3.14 -5.10 7.02
C ILE A 72 3.40 -5.91 5.75
N PHE A 73 3.16 -5.31 4.58
CA PHE A 73 3.30 -5.99 3.29
C PHE A 73 4.77 -6.20 2.90
N GLU A 74 5.67 -5.27 3.23
CA GLU A 74 7.11 -5.42 2.95
C GLU A 74 7.77 -6.44 3.88
N ASN A 75 7.38 -6.48 5.17
CA ASN A 75 7.90 -7.48 6.10
C ASN A 75 7.14 -8.82 6.08
N LYS A 76 6.10 -8.93 5.23
CA LYS A 76 5.22 -10.10 5.11
C LYS A 76 4.61 -10.56 6.47
N THR A 77 4.33 -9.63 7.37
CA THR A 77 3.78 -9.91 8.71
C THR A 77 2.25 -10.04 8.65
N PHE A 78 1.74 -11.17 8.18
CA PHE A 78 0.31 -11.38 7.95
C PHE A 78 -0.45 -12.06 9.11
N ASP A 79 0.13 -12.12 10.30
CA ASP A 79 -0.43 -12.85 11.46
C ASP A 79 -1.84 -12.35 11.84
N GLU A 80 -2.07 -11.05 11.73
CA GLU A 80 -3.38 -10.45 12.02
C GLU A 80 -4.49 -10.93 11.06
N PHE A 81 -4.12 -11.41 9.86
CA PHE A 81 -5.08 -11.94 8.88
C PHE A 81 -5.48 -13.40 9.17
N LYS A 82 -4.86 -14.09 10.14
CA LYS A 82 -5.13 -15.48 10.61
C LYS A 82 -5.06 -16.60 9.54
N CYS A 83 -4.91 -16.23 8.28
CA CYS A 83 -5.08 -17.04 7.08
C CYS A 83 -3.74 -17.54 6.49
N THR A 84 -2.74 -17.81 7.34
CA THR A 84 -1.33 -17.88 6.93
C THR A 84 -1.08 -18.79 5.72
N ASP A 85 -1.70 -19.96 5.66
CA ASP A 85 -1.54 -20.91 4.54
C ASP A 85 -2.05 -20.36 3.20
N ASN A 86 -3.21 -19.69 3.21
CA ASN A 86 -3.78 -19.10 2.00
C ASN A 86 -3.03 -17.84 1.56
N TRP A 87 -2.42 -17.10 2.48
CA TRP A 87 -1.53 -15.98 2.16
C TRP A 87 -0.17 -16.45 1.64
N ALA A 88 0.38 -17.54 2.18
CA ALA A 88 1.61 -18.15 1.71
C ALA A 88 1.49 -18.72 0.29
N ALA A 89 0.29 -19.14 -0.11
CA ALA A 89 0.00 -19.62 -1.46
C ALA A 89 -0.15 -18.50 -2.51
N LEU A 90 -0.17 -17.22 -2.11
CA LEU A 90 -0.28 -16.10 -3.05
C LEU A 90 1.05 -15.85 -3.77
N SER A 91 0.95 -15.49 -5.05
CA SER A 91 2.10 -14.97 -5.79
C SER A 91 2.50 -13.59 -5.27
N ASP A 92 3.77 -13.21 -5.44
CA ASP A 92 4.23 -11.86 -5.08
C ASP A 92 3.44 -10.77 -5.83
N THR A 93 2.97 -11.05 -7.05
CA THR A 93 2.08 -10.14 -7.81
C THR A 93 0.71 -9.99 -7.14
N ASP A 94 0.14 -11.07 -6.63
CA ASP A 94 -1.14 -11.01 -5.91
C ASP A 94 -1.00 -10.26 -4.58
N ILE A 95 0.12 -10.46 -3.88
CA ILE A 95 0.46 -9.70 -2.67
C ILE A 95 0.62 -8.21 -3.01
N LEU A 96 1.31 -7.87 -4.10
CA LEU A 96 1.48 -6.48 -4.57
C LEU A 96 0.14 -5.85 -4.96
N ASP A 97 -0.74 -6.57 -5.65
CA ASP A 97 -2.08 -6.12 -6.00
C ASP A 97 -2.90 -5.81 -4.74
N ILE A 98 -2.86 -6.69 -3.73
CA ILE A 98 -3.54 -6.50 -2.44
C ILE A 98 -2.92 -5.30 -1.70
N TYR A 99 -1.60 -5.20 -1.64
CA TYR A 99 -0.91 -4.07 -1.01
C TYR A 99 -1.33 -2.74 -1.65
N SER A 100 -1.42 -2.69 -2.98
CA SER A 100 -1.94 -1.51 -3.71
C SER A 100 -3.35 -1.14 -3.30
N TYR A 101 -4.24 -2.13 -3.16
CA TYR A 101 -5.57 -1.88 -2.62
C TYR A 101 -5.54 -1.31 -1.19
N PHE A 102 -4.73 -1.88 -0.30
CA PHE A 102 -4.64 -1.45 1.10
C PHE A 102 -4.04 -0.06 1.24
N TYR A 103 -2.96 0.23 0.51
CA TYR A 103 -2.28 1.52 0.51
C TYR A 103 -3.19 2.65 -0.01
N HIS A 104 -3.83 2.46 -1.16
CA HIS A 104 -4.69 3.48 -1.77
C HIS A 104 -6.02 3.73 -1.04
N HIS A 105 -6.39 2.83 -0.13
CA HIS A 105 -7.60 2.94 0.68
C HIS A 105 -7.32 2.96 2.19
N ALA A 106 -6.08 3.26 2.57
CA ALA A 106 -5.64 3.44 3.94
C ALA A 106 -6.38 4.59 4.64
N SER A 107 -6.31 4.65 5.98
CA SER A 107 -6.97 5.67 6.78
C SER A 107 -6.57 7.12 6.43
N ASP A 108 -5.31 7.31 6.07
CA ASP A 108 -4.68 8.58 5.68
C ASP A 108 -4.61 8.77 4.15
N SER A 109 -5.19 7.84 3.38
CA SER A 109 -5.28 7.99 1.92
C SER A 109 -6.31 9.07 1.53
N PRO A 110 -6.23 9.65 0.32
CA PRO A 110 -7.28 10.54 -0.18
C PRO A 110 -8.64 9.88 -0.33
N THR A 111 -8.67 8.54 -0.42
CA THR A 111 -9.88 7.74 -0.62
C THR A 111 -9.96 6.56 0.36
N PRO A 112 -10.05 6.80 1.68
CA PRO A 112 -10.08 5.72 2.67
C PRO A 112 -11.25 4.78 2.43
N ALA A 113 -11.06 3.49 2.71
CA ALA A 113 -12.15 2.55 2.70
C ALA A 113 -13.18 2.94 3.78
N LYS A 114 -14.34 3.45 3.36
CA LYS A 114 -15.45 3.67 4.28
C LYS A 114 -16.00 2.30 4.66
N CYS A 115 -15.87 1.92 5.93
CA CYS A 115 -16.39 0.66 6.45
C CYS A 115 -17.87 0.48 6.08
N GLN A 116 -18.24 -0.75 5.69
CA GLN A 116 -19.62 -1.24 5.71
C GLN A 116 -19.69 -2.35 6.74
#